data_AF-A0A967SIM1-F1
#
_entry.id   AF-A0A967SIM1-F1
#
_cell.length_a   1.000
_cell.length_b   1.000
_cell.length_c   1.000
_cell.angle_alpha   90.00
_cell.angle_beta   90.00
_cell.angle_gamma   90.00
#
_symmetry.space_group_name_H-M   'P 1'
#
loop_
_entity.id
_entity.type
_entity.pdbx_description
1 polymer ?
#
loop_
_entity_poly.entity_id
_entity_poly.type
_entity_poly.pdbx_seq_one_letter_code
_entity_poly.pdbx_strand_id
1 'polypeptide(L)' 'RRNGWPLVVAIGGDGTVHGVANGLLADGHTDVALGHVPAGNGNDYAKILGFGRRPLTTNLRAVLTGPTCRFDVGRV' A
#
# COMPACT_ATOMS: atom_id res chain seq x y z
N ARG A 1 -12.60 12.38 18.63
CA ARG A 1 -11.60 11.36 18.21
C ARG A 1 -12.11 10.75 16.91
N ARG A 2 -11.33 10.75 15.83
CA ARG A 2 -11.77 10.19 14.54
C ARG A 2 -11.60 8.66 14.64
N ASN A 3 -12.69 7.89 14.68
CA ASN A 3 -12.68 6.42 14.70
C ASN A 3 -12.36 5.86 13.30
N GLY A 4 -11.18 6.17 12.78
CA GLY A 4 -10.71 5.69 11.47
C GLY A 4 -9.56 4.71 11.61
N TRP A 5 -9.33 3.90 10.56
CA TRP A 5 -8.15 3.05 10.46
C TRP A 5 -6.97 3.88 9.94
N PRO A 6 -5.85 3.99 10.68
CA PRO A 6 -4.70 4.79 10.24
C PRO A 6 -3.89 4.12 9.12
N LEU A 7 -4.15 2.84 8.86
CA LEU A 7 -3.47 2.02 7.88
C LEU A 7 -4.48 1.13 7.15
N VAL A 8 -4.41 1.11 5.83
CA VAL A 8 -5.07 0.13 4.96
C VAL A 8 -4.00 -0.67 4.24
N VAL A 9 -4.14 -2.01 4.25
CA VAL A 9 -3.18 -2.92 3.63
C VAL A 9 -3.79 -3.59 2.40
N ALA A 10 -3.25 -3.29 1.23
CA ALA A 10 -3.56 -3.96 -0.02
C ALA A 10 -2.72 -5.24 -0.14
N ILE A 11 -3.36 -6.41 -0.18
CA ILE A 11 -2.71 -7.70 -0.40
C ILE A 11 -3.06 -8.17 -1.82
N GLY A 12 -2.09 -8.15 -2.73
CA GLY A 12 -2.37 -8.45 -4.13
C GLY A 12 -1.34 -7.88 -5.11
N GLY A 13 -1.78 -7.71 -6.35
CA GLY A 13 -0.99 -7.10 -7.43
C GLY A 13 -1.10 -5.58 -7.49
N ASP A 14 -0.50 -4.98 -8.51
CA ASP A 14 -0.52 -3.52 -8.70
C ASP A 14 -1.94 -2.99 -8.89
N GLY A 15 -2.83 -3.74 -9.55
CA GLY A 15 -4.25 -3.39 -9.67
C GLY A 15 -4.97 -3.30 -8.33
N THR A 16 -4.59 -4.13 -7.34
CA THR A 16 -5.14 -4.08 -5.98
C THR A 16 -4.69 -2.79 -5.28
N VAL A 17 -3.40 -2.45 -5.36
CA VAL A 17 -2.86 -1.21 -4.78
C VAL A 17 -3.51 0.00 -5.44
N HIS A 18 -3.64 -0.01 -6.77
CA HIS A 18 -4.28 1.05 -7.54
C HIS A 18 -5.74 1.27 -7.13
N GLY A 19 -6.52 0.19 -7.01
CA GLY A 19 -7.92 0.28 -6.57
C GLY A 19 -8.06 0.86 -5.16
N VAL A 20 -7.23 0.41 -4.21
CA VAL A 20 -7.24 0.91 -2.83
C VAL A 20 -6.80 2.38 -2.78
N ALA A 21 -5.74 2.76 -3.50
CA ALA A 21 -5.28 4.15 -3.56
C ALA A 21 -6.37 5.07 -4.12
N ASN A 22 -7.02 4.68 -5.22
CA ASN A 22 -8.12 5.47 -5.79
C ASN A 22 -9.31 5.61 -4.83
N GLY A 23 -9.67 4.55 -4.10
CA GLY A 23 -10.74 4.61 -3.10
C GLY A 23 -10.42 5.61 -1.99
N LEU A 24 -9.22 5.54 -1.40
CA LEU A 24 -8.77 6.48 -0.38
C LEU A 24 -8.79 7.93 -0.89
N LEU A 25 -8.26 8.16 -2.09
CA LEU A 25 -8.18 9.50 -2.68
C LEU A 25 -9.55 10.06 -3.06
N ALA A 26 -10.47 9.23 -3.57
CA ALA A 26 -11.82 9.63 -3.92
C ALA A 26 -12.61 10.15 -2.71
N ASP A 27 -12.37 9.55 -1.54
CA ASP A 27 -12.99 9.95 -0.27
C ASP A 27 -12.18 11.05 0.47
N GLY A 28 -11.11 11.57 -0.13
CA GLY A 28 -10.28 12.64 0.43
C GLY A 28 -9.32 12.20 1.54
N HIS A 29 -9.11 10.90 1.72
CA HIS A 29 -8.19 10.35 2.71
C HIS A 29 -6.74 10.44 2.24
N THR A 30 -6.07 11.53 2.64
CA THR A 30 -4.63 11.75 2.39
C THR A 30 -3.76 11.51 3.63
N ASP A 31 -4.38 11.23 4.77
CA ASP A 31 -3.76 10.98 6.07
C ASP A 31 -3.72 9.49 6.46
N VAL A 32 -4.38 8.63 5.68
CA VAL A 32 -4.37 7.17 5.85
C VAL A 32 -3.15 6.57 5.15
N ALA A 33 -2.36 5.78 5.85
CA ALA A 33 -1.24 5.06 5.26
C ALA A 33 -1.74 3.90 4.37
N LEU A 34 -1.11 3.72 3.22
CA LEU A 34 -1.34 2.59 2.32
C LEU A 34 -0.15 1.63 2.37
N GLY A 35 -0.38 0.42 2.86
CA GLY A 35 0.57 -0.68 2.82
C GLY A 35 0.32 -1.60 1.63
N HIS A 36 1.39 -2.13 1.03
CA HIS A 36 1.31 -3.15 -0.03
C HIS A 36 2.02 -4.43 0.38
N VAL A 37 1.28 -5.54 0.39
CA VAL A 37 1.84 -6.88 0.48
C VAL A 37 1.71 -7.54 -0.90
N PRO A 38 2.82 -7.73 -1.63
CA PRO A 38 2.79 -8.27 -2.97
C PRO A 38 2.34 -9.75 -2.97
N ALA A 39 1.28 -10.04 -3.71
CA ALA A 39 0.74 -11.39 -3.91
C ALA A 39 0.34 -11.67 -5.38
N GLY A 40 0.66 -10.77 -6.32
CA GLY A 40 0.45 -10.95 -7.76
C GLY A 40 1.71 -11.41 -8.53
N ASN A 41 1.62 -11.49 -9.86
CA ASN A 41 2.74 -11.90 -10.72
C ASN A 41 3.63 -10.72 -11.17
N GLY A 42 3.03 -9.53 -11.36
CA GLY A 42 3.69 -8.27 -11.76
C GLY A 42 4.36 -7.57 -10.57
N ASN A 43 3.58 -7.05 -9.61
CA ASN A 43 4.03 -6.37 -8.38
C ASN A 43 5.14 -5.33 -8.61
N ASP A 44 5.06 -4.57 -9.69
CA ASP A 44 6.12 -3.62 -10.06
C ASP A 44 6.25 -2.51 -9.01
N TYR A 45 5.14 -2.11 -8.37
CA TYR A 45 5.18 -1.16 -7.25
C TYR A 45 6.05 -1.69 -6.09
N ALA A 46 5.85 -2.95 -5.69
CA ALA A 46 6.65 -3.55 -4.63
C ALA A 46 8.12 -3.77 -5.04
N LYS A 47 8.40 -3.99 -6.34
CA LYS A 47 9.78 -4.12 -6.84
C LYS A 47 10.53 -2.79 -6.77
N ILE A 48 9.90 -1.69 -7.19
CA ILE A 48 10.46 -0.34 -7.11
C ILE A 48 10.81 0.01 -5.66
N LEU A 49 9.95 -0.37 -4.72
CA LEU A 49 10.17 -0.14 -3.29
C LEU A 49 11.17 -1.12 -2.64
N GLY A 50 11.66 -2.14 -3.35
CA GLY A 50 12.64 -3.10 -2.83
C GLY A 50 12.07 -4.24 -1.96
N PHE A 51 10.76 -4.48 -2.02
CA PHE A 51 10.05 -5.50 -1.21
C PHE A 51 9.46 -6.66 -2.04
N GLY A 52 9.44 -6.56 -3.38
CA GLY A 52 8.70 -7.48 -4.26
C GLY A 52 9.14 -8.96 -4.27
N ARG A 53 10.35 -9.30 -3.83
CA ARG A 53 10.89 -10.69 -3.85
C ARG A 53 10.99 -11.36 -2.47
N ARG A 54 10.44 -10.72 -1.44
CA ARG A 54 10.52 -11.23 -0.06
C ARG A 54 9.38 -12.19 0.24
N PRO A 55 9.53 -13.09 1.23
CA PRO A 55 8.42 -13.90 1.73
C PRO A 55 7.24 -13.01 2.16
N LEU A 56 6.02 -13.53 1.95
CA LEU A 56 4.77 -12.84 2.30
C LEU A 56 4.78 -12.35 3.76
N THR A 57 5.21 -13.20 4.69
CA THR A 57 5.29 -12.89 6.12
C THR A 57 6.28 -11.76 6.44
N THR A 58 7.39 -11.69 5.72
CA THR A 58 8.37 -10.58 5.84
C THR A 58 7.77 -9.26 5.37
N ASN A 59 7.04 -9.28 4.24
CA ASN A 59 6.37 -8.09 3.72
C ASN A 59 5.22 -7.64 4.62
N LEU A 60 4.44 -8.58 5.14
CA LEU A 60 3.38 -8.28 6.11
C LEU A 60 3.96 -7.62 7.36
N ARG A 61 5.04 -8.17 7.93
CA ARG A 61 5.72 -7.55 9.08
C ARG A 61 6.23 -6.15 8.74
N ALA A 62 6.84 -5.96 7.57
CA ALA A 62 7.35 -4.66 7.14
C ALA A 62 6.24 -3.60 7.04
N VAL A 63 5.07 -3.96 6.49
CA VAL A 63 3.93 -3.04 6.40
C VAL A 63 3.35 -2.71 7.77
N LEU A 64 3.30 -3.68 8.70
CA LEU A 64 2.70 -3.48 10.01
C LEU A 64 3.60 -2.72 11.00
N THR A 65 4.93 -2.82 10.85
CA THR A 65 5.88 -2.24 11.82
C THR A 65 6.82 -1.20 11.23
N GLY A 66 6.83 -1.03 9.91
CA GLY A 66 7.74 -0.14 9.21
C GLY A 66 7.36 1.34 9.35
N PRO A 67 8.32 2.25 9.07
CA PRO A 67 8.03 3.67 9.01
C PRO A 67 7.12 3.99 7.82
N THR A 68 6.33 5.06 7.94
CA THR A 68 5.52 5.62 6.86
C THR A 68 6.19 6.85 6.27
N CYS A 69 6.01 7.07 4.96
CA CYS A 69 6.42 8.29 4.29
C CYS A 69 5.32 8.76 3.34
N ARG A 70 5.34 10.04 2.96
CA ARG A 70 4.51 10.56 1.88
C ARG A 70 5.12 10.17 0.55
N PHE A 71 4.26 9.91 -0.44
CA PHE A 71 4.65 9.64 -1.81
C PHE A 71 3.67 10.34 -2.75
N ASP A 72 4.13 10.63 -3.97
CA ASP A 72 3.32 11.30 -4.97
C ASP A 72 2.43 10.30 -5.72
N VAL A 73 1.28 10.78 -6.18
CA VAL A 73 0.34 10.01 -6.99
C VAL A 73 0.11 10.70 -8.32
N GLY A 74 0.13 9.93 -9.41
CA GLY A 74 -0.28 10.41 -10.73
C GLY A 74 -1.80 10.52 -10.80
N ARG A 75 -2.30 11.64 -11.32
CA ARG A 75 -3.72 11.83 -11.63
C ARG A 75 -3.87 12.00 -13.14
N VAL A 76 -4.81 11.26 -13.71
CA VAL A 76 -5.14 11.27 -15.14
C VAL A 76 -6.63 11.49 -15.31
#